data_AF-K0ZB24-F1
#
_entry.id   AF-K0ZB24-F1
#
_cell.length_a   1.000
_cell.length_b   1.000
_cell.length_c   1.000
_cell.angle_alpha   90.00
_cell.angle_beta   90.00
_cell.angle_gamma   90.00
#
_symmetry.space_group_name_H-M   'P 1'
#
loop_
_entity.id
_entity.type
_entity.pdbx_description
1 polymer ?
#
loop_
_entity_poly.entity_id
_entity_poly.type
_entity_poly.pdbx_seq_one_letter_code
_entity_poly.pdbx_strand_id
1 'polypeptide(L)'
;MLQQDYLMRLFLQFAEGIRRSMDYGKHDPNEASESLEDAISRALDMDADVILGLEAESFASIVHISGTDSRVVEYVVRSLALEAFYLEQAGRTGRSDLRYAQACALARAYGVEEPERNKVFTEEELAGMLEEDGVVESSSR
;
A
#
# COMPACT_ATOMS: atom_id res chain seq x y z
N MET A 1 -23.70 -9.63 -0.28
CA MET A 1 -24.02 -8.29 -0.81
C MET A 1 -23.28 -7.22 -0.01
N LEU A 2 -23.59 -6.95 1.27
CA LEU A 2 -22.92 -5.88 2.05
C LEU A 2 -21.38 -5.95 2.12
N GLN A 3 -20.80 -7.12 2.37
CA GLN A 3 -19.33 -7.26 2.49
C GLN A 3 -18.61 -7.06 1.15
N GLN A 4 -19.23 -7.48 0.04
CA GLN A 4 -18.66 -7.34 -1.30
C GLN A 4 -18.69 -5.86 -1.74
N ASP A 5 -19.77 -5.14 -1.42
CA ASP A 5 -19.90 -3.71 -1.71
C ASP A 5 -18.93 -2.85 -0.88
N TYR A 6 -18.69 -3.24 0.37
CA TYR A 6 -17.67 -2.62 1.23
C TYR A 6 -16.27 -2.81 0.67
N LEU A 7 -15.92 -4.05 0.32
CA LEU A 7 -14.60 -4.37 -0.18
C LEU A 7 -14.31 -3.72 -1.53
N MET A 8 -15.29 -3.71 -2.44
CA MET A 8 -15.18 -3.00 -3.72
C MET A 8 -14.90 -1.51 -3.51
N ARG A 9 -15.60 -0.89 -2.57
CA ARG A 9 -15.36 0.51 -2.21
C ARG A 9 -13.96 0.72 -1.62
N LEU A 10 -13.51 -0.19 -0.77
CA LEU A 10 -12.18 -0.15 -0.19
C LEU A 10 -11.09 -0.21 -1.26
N PHE A 11 -11.19 -1.14 -2.22
CA PHE A 11 -10.24 -1.22 -3.34
C PHE A 11 -10.22 0.05 -4.18
N LEU A 12 -11.38 0.58 -4.56
CA LEU A 12 -11.46 1.80 -5.36
C LEU A 12 -10.85 3.00 -4.64
N GLN A 13 -11.14 3.16 -3.35
CA GLN A 13 -10.59 4.25 -2.54
C GLN A 13 -9.07 4.11 -2.36
N PHE A 14 -8.60 2.88 -2.13
CA PHE A 14 -7.18 2.63 -1.95
C PHE A 14 -6.41 2.85 -3.26
N ALA A 15 -6.90 2.33 -4.38
CA ALA A 15 -6.35 2.56 -5.70
C ALA A 15 -6.29 4.05 -6.05
N GLU A 16 -7.35 4.82 -5.77
CA GLU A 16 -7.33 6.27 -5.97
C GLU A 16 -6.22 6.95 -5.15
N GLY A 17 -6.00 6.52 -3.91
CA GLY A 17 -4.91 6.99 -3.07
C GLY A 17 -3.52 6.67 -3.64
N ILE A 18 -3.35 5.45 -4.15
CA ILE A 18 -2.10 5.02 -4.80
C ILE A 18 -1.83 5.86 -6.06
N ARG A 19 -2.82 6.02 -6.94
CA ARG A 19 -2.67 6.85 -8.16
C ARG A 19 -2.29 8.28 -7.85
N ARG A 20 -2.96 8.86 -6.85
CA ARG A 20 -2.67 10.22 -6.39
C ARG A 20 -1.22 10.34 -5.94
N SER A 21 -0.72 9.35 -5.18
CA SER A 21 0.68 9.32 -4.78
C SER A 21 1.63 9.20 -5.96
N MET A 22 1.29 8.41 -6.99
CA MET A 22 2.09 8.25 -8.20
C MET A 22 2.17 9.56 -8.99
N ASP A 23 1.08 10.32 -9.01
CA ASP A 23 1.07 11.65 -9.64
C ASP A 23 1.94 12.65 -8.88
N TYR A 24 1.81 12.70 -7.54
CA TYR A 24 2.70 13.51 -6.70
C TYR A 24 4.16 13.11 -6.85
N GLY A 25 4.46 11.82 -6.95
CA GLY A 25 5.82 11.29 -7.07
C GLY A 25 6.59 11.79 -8.30
N LYS A 26 5.90 12.35 -9.31
CA LYS A 26 6.53 13.01 -10.46
C LYS A 26 7.16 14.35 -10.12
N HIS A 27 6.76 14.97 -9.01
CA HIS A 27 7.07 16.35 -8.67
C HIS A 27 7.56 16.53 -7.23
N ASP A 28 6.93 15.87 -6.25
CA ASP A 28 7.27 15.92 -4.84
C ASP A 28 7.19 14.53 -4.19
N PRO A 29 8.35 13.88 -3.90
CA PRO A 29 8.36 12.58 -3.25
C PRO A 29 7.89 12.64 -1.78
N ASN A 30 7.95 13.78 -1.08
CA ASN A 30 7.41 13.84 0.28
C ASN A 30 5.89 13.76 0.24
N GLU A 31 5.24 14.58 -0.58
CA GLU A 31 3.78 14.60 -0.74
C GLU A 31 3.26 13.23 -1.24
N ALA A 32 4.03 12.57 -2.12
CA ALA A 32 3.74 11.21 -2.56
C ALA A 32 3.76 10.20 -1.40
N SER A 33 4.78 10.25 -0.54
CA SER A 33 4.87 9.36 0.62
C SER A 33 3.76 9.61 1.64
N GLU A 34 3.42 10.88 1.93
CA GLU A 34 2.31 11.24 2.83
C GLU A 34 0.97 10.77 2.28
N SER A 35 0.74 10.89 0.96
CA SER A 35 -0.48 10.38 0.32
C SER A 35 -0.60 8.85 0.42
N LEU A 36 0.49 8.09 0.33
CA LEU A 36 0.46 6.63 0.53
C LEU A 36 0.23 6.25 1.98
N GLU A 37 0.87 6.95 2.91
CA GLU A 37 0.68 6.75 4.34
C GLU A 37 -0.81 6.90 4.73
N ASP A 38 -1.48 7.95 4.24
CA ASP A 38 -2.90 8.16 4.44
C ASP A 38 -3.77 7.06 3.80
N ALA A 39 -3.36 6.54 2.64
CA ALA A 39 -4.08 5.50 1.92
C ALA A 39 -3.97 4.15 2.65
N ILE A 40 -2.77 3.79 3.10
CA ILE A 40 -2.48 2.58 3.89
C ILE A 40 -3.22 2.64 5.24
N SER A 41 -3.16 3.77 5.93
CA SER A 41 -3.82 3.95 7.23
C SER A 41 -5.33 3.72 7.14
N ARG A 42 -5.96 4.27 6.09
CA ARG A 42 -7.38 4.03 5.81
C ARG A 42 -7.68 2.59 5.40
N ALA A 43 -6.80 1.96 4.62
CA ALA A 43 -6.99 0.58 4.18
C ALA A 43 -6.94 -0.42 5.34
N LEU A 44 -6.10 -0.14 6.34
CA LEU A 44 -5.91 -0.98 7.52
C LEU A 44 -6.81 -0.59 8.70
N ASP A 45 -7.55 0.53 8.61
CA ASP A 45 -8.26 1.15 9.74
C ASP A 45 -7.35 1.35 10.96
N MET A 46 -6.12 1.80 10.70
CA MET A 46 -5.06 1.99 11.68
C MET A 46 -4.42 3.37 11.51
N ASP A 47 -4.11 4.02 12.63
CA ASP A 47 -3.44 5.33 12.63
C ASP A 47 -2.00 5.22 12.09
N ALA A 48 -1.58 6.19 11.27
CA ALA A 48 -0.27 6.24 10.64
C ALA A 48 0.88 6.22 11.66
N ASP A 49 0.76 6.98 12.75
CA ASP A 49 1.79 7.06 13.78
C ASP A 49 1.92 5.72 14.52
N VAL A 50 0.81 5.00 14.68
CA VAL A 50 0.80 3.65 15.24
C VAL A 50 1.54 2.69 14.32
N ILE A 51 1.27 2.72 13.01
CA ILE A 51 1.96 1.86 12.03
C ILE A 51 3.46 2.15 12.02
N LEU A 52 3.86 3.42 12.02
CA LEU A 52 5.27 3.83 12.04
C LEU A 52 5.98 3.48 13.36
N GLY A 53 5.25 3.33 14.46
CA GLY A 53 5.79 2.88 15.74
C GLY A 53 6.04 1.37 15.82
N LEU A 54 5.60 0.59 14.82
CA LEU A 54 5.70 -0.87 14.84
C LEU A 54 6.91 -1.37 14.06
N GLU A 55 7.69 -2.23 14.70
CA GLU A 55 8.67 -3.08 14.02
C GLU A 55 7.99 -3.96 12.96
N ALA A 56 8.72 -4.30 11.89
CA ALA A 56 8.18 -4.99 10.71
C ALA A 56 7.36 -6.26 11.03
N GLU A 57 7.90 -7.14 11.88
CA GLU A 57 7.23 -8.40 12.26
C GLU A 57 6.02 -8.15 13.17
N SER A 58 6.05 -7.09 13.99
CA SER A 58 4.90 -6.70 14.82
C SER A 58 3.76 -6.13 13.98
N PHE A 59 4.10 -5.30 12.98
CA PHE A 59 3.15 -4.79 11.99
C PHE A 59 2.46 -5.95 11.25
N ALA A 60 3.22 -6.88 10.68
CA ALA A 60 2.67 -8.03 9.98
C ALA A 60 1.76 -8.88 10.88
N SER A 61 2.16 -9.10 12.13
CA SER A 61 1.36 -9.83 13.12
C SER A 61 0.03 -9.13 13.44
N ILE A 62 0.04 -7.80 13.60
CA ILE A 62 -1.18 -7.02 13.89
C ILE A 62 -2.13 -7.04 12.71
N VAL A 63 -1.64 -6.84 11.48
CA VAL A 63 -2.47 -6.91 10.25
C VAL A 63 -3.07 -8.31 10.09
N HIS A 64 -2.33 -9.36 10.43
CA HIS A 64 -2.85 -10.73 10.44
C HIS A 64 -3.98 -10.92 11.46
N ILE A 65 -3.80 -10.42 12.69
CA ILE A 65 -4.79 -10.55 13.77
C ILE A 65 -6.05 -9.71 13.48
N SER A 66 -5.91 -8.55 12.83
CA SER A 66 -7.06 -7.70 12.47
C SER A 66 -7.97 -8.32 11.41
N GLY A 67 -7.54 -9.42 10.77
CA GLY A 67 -8.36 -10.15 9.79
C GLY A 67 -8.51 -9.40 8.47
N THR A 68 -7.53 -8.58 8.10
CA THR A 68 -7.50 -7.87 6.81
C THR A 68 -7.58 -8.87 5.64
N ASP A 69 -8.49 -8.61 4.69
CA ASP A 69 -8.69 -9.47 3.51
C ASP A 69 -7.36 -9.60 2.73
N SER A 70 -6.99 -10.84 2.40
CA SER A 70 -5.69 -11.14 1.77
C SER A 70 -5.49 -10.42 0.44
N ARG A 71 -6.58 -10.09 -0.27
CA ARG A 71 -6.50 -9.29 -1.51
C ARG A 71 -6.08 -7.85 -1.23
N VAL A 72 -6.61 -7.23 -0.17
CA VAL A 72 -6.20 -5.88 0.26
C VAL A 72 -4.73 -5.86 0.67
N VAL A 73 -4.25 -6.95 1.28
CA VAL A 73 -2.87 -7.05 1.74
C VAL A 73 -1.86 -6.92 0.60
N GLU A 74 -2.12 -7.45 -0.59
CA GLU A 74 -1.19 -7.27 -1.71
C GLU A 74 -1.05 -5.78 -2.07
N TYR A 75 -2.14 -5.02 -2.14
CA TYR A 75 -2.07 -3.57 -2.36
C TYR A 75 -1.28 -2.86 -1.25
N VAL A 76 -1.44 -3.28 0.01
CA VAL A 76 -0.67 -2.71 1.13
C VAL A 76 0.82 -3.01 0.98
N VAL A 77 1.19 -4.24 0.62
CA VAL A 77 2.59 -4.63 0.38
C VAL A 77 3.21 -3.77 -0.73
N ARG A 78 2.54 -3.66 -1.89
CA ARG A 78 3.03 -2.85 -3.01
C ARG A 78 3.12 -1.36 -2.64
N SER A 79 2.13 -0.86 -1.89
CA SER A 79 2.09 0.54 -1.44
C SER A 79 3.20 0.87 -0.43
N LEU A 80 3.48 0.00 0.52
CA LEU A 80 4.58 0.20 1.49
C LEU A 80 5.94 0.23 0.78
N ALA A 81 6.15 -0.63 -0.22
CA ALA A 81 7.36 -0.62 -1.03
C ALA A 81 7.49 0.67 -1.87
N LEU A 82 6.39 1.14 -2.45
CA LEU A 82 6.35 2.39 -3.20
C LEU A 82 6.58 3.61 -2.28
N GLU A 83 6.01 3.61 -1.08
CA GLU A 83 6.23 4.64 -0.07
C GLU A 83 7.70 4.67 0.36
N ALA A 84 8.31 3.51 0.58
CA ALA A 84 9.74 3.40 0.87
C ALA A 84 10.59 4.03 -0.25
N PHE A 85 10.24 3.79 -1.51
CA PHE A 85 10.91 4.41 -2.66
C PHE A 85 10.79 5.94 -2.65
N TYR A 86 9.61 6.50 -2.37
CA TYR A 86 9.44 7.95 -2.26
C TYR A 86 10.20 8.54 -1.07
N LEU A 87 10.16 7.87 0.10
CA LEU A 87 10.90 8.28 1.29
C LEU A 87 12.42 8.30 1.02
N GLU A 88 12.94 7.34 0.27
CA GLU A 88 14.35 7.32 -0.14
C GLU A 88 14.70 8.53 -1.01
N GLN A 89 13.88 8.83 -2.03
CA GLN A 89 14.07 10.00 -2.89
C GLN A 89 13.98 11.32 -2.11
N ALA A 90 13.18 11.36 -1.05
CA ALA A 90 13.07 12.49 -0.12
C ALA A 90 14.21 12.56 0.92
N GLY A 91 15.17 11.63 0.91
CA GLY A 91 16.28 11.57 1.86
C GLY A 91 15.85 11.13 3.28
N ARG A 92 14.72 10.43 3.41
CA ARG A 92 14.17 9.91 4.67
C ARG A 92 14.52 8.43 4.85
N THR A 93 15.80 8.08 4.69
CA THR A 93 16.30 6.69 4.61
C THR A 93 15.83 5.79 5.76
N GLY A 94 15.80 6.29 7.02
CA GLY A 94 15.33 5.48 8.15
C GLY A 94 13.84 5.07 8.05
N ARG A 95 12.97 5.97 7.58
CA ARG A 95 11.56 5.62 7.32
C ARG A 95 11.43 4.73 6.08
N SER A 96 12.23 4.98 5.05
CA SER A 96 12.33 4.13 3.85
C SER A 96 12.67 2.67 4.21
N ASP A 97 13.68 2.46 5.04
CA ASP A 97 14.10 1.12 5.49
C ASP A 97 13.01 0.42 6.31
N LEU A 98 12.37 1.15 7.22
CA LEU A 98 11.24 0.61 8.00
C LEU A 98 10.07 0.19 7.11
N ARG A 99 9.62 1.07 6.21
CA ARG A 99 8.49 0.80 5.31
C ARG A 99 8.76 -0.39 4.39
N TYR A 100 9.99 -0.48 3.87
CA TYR A 100 10.39 -1.64 3.07
C TYR A 100 10.41 -2.94 3.88
N ALA A 101 10.94 -2.91 5.11
CA ALA A 101 10.95 -4.08 5.99
C ALA A 101 9.53 -4.53 6.36
N GLN A 102 8.63 -3.57 6.65
CA GLN A 102 7.20 -3.83 6.89
C GLN A 102 6.53 -4.48 5.66
N ALA A 103 6.82 -4.00 4.44
CA ALA A 103 6.33 -4.59 3.20
C ALA A 103 6.76 -6.07 3.07
N CYS A 104 8.05 -6.36 3.25
CA CYS A 104 8.59 -7.70 3.18
C CYS A 104 8.01 -8.65 4.26
N ALA A 105 7.90 -8.18 5.50
CA ALA A 105 7.34 -8.98 6.59
C ALA A 105 5.87 -9.32 6.33
N LEU A 106 5.09 -8.34 5.86
CA LEU A 106 3.68 -8.57 5.52
C LEU A 106 3.53 -9.51 4.32
N ALA A 107 4.37 -9.36 3.30
CA ALA A 107 4.39 -10.25 2.15
C ALA A 107 4.62 -11.72 2.56
N ARG A 108 5.63 -11.98 3.41
CA ARG A 108 5.91 -13.31 3.96
C ARG A 108 4.74 -13.86 4.77
N ALA A 109 4.10 -13.04 5.59
CA ALA A 109 2.99 -13.46 6.45
C ALA A 109 1.76 -13.92 5.64
N TYR A 110 1.56 -13.36 4.45
CA TYR A 110 0.40 -13.66 3.60
C TYR A 110 0.72 -14.49 2.35
N GLY A 111 1.99 -14.86 2.13
CA GLY A 111 2.42 -15.61 0.95
C GLY A 111 2.36 -14.79 -0.34
N VAL A 112 2.43 -13.46 -0.24
CA VAL A 112 2.56 -12.54 -1.37
C VAL A 112 4.04 -12.48 -1.78
N GLU A 113 4.30 -12.23 -3.06
CA GLU A 113 5.66 -12.01 -3.55
C GLU A 113 6.32 -10.83 -2.82
N GLU A 114 7.53 -11.04 -2.29
CA GLU A 114 8.28 -9.96 -1.65
C GLU A 114 8.67 -8.89 -2.69
N PRO A 115 8.49 -7.59 -2.39
CA PRO A 115 8.87 -6.53 -3.30
C PRO A 115 10.40 -6.48 -3.46
N GLU A 116 10.85 -6.16 -4.66
CA GLU A 116 12.27 -5.89 -4.91
C GLU A 116 12.57 -4.40 -4.68
N ARG A 117 13.58 -4.09 -3.87
CA ARG A 117 13.91 -2.69 -3.50
C ARG A 117 14.19 -1.76 -4.68
N ASN A 118 14.65 -2.29 -5.80
CA ASN A 118 14.99 -1.54 -7.01
C ASN A 118 13.89 -1.57 -8.08
N LYS A 119 12.75 -2.25 -7.83
CA LYS A 119 11.61 -2.30 -8.73
C LYS A 119 10.51 -1.39 -8.20
N VAL A 120 10.15 -0.37 -8.97
CA VAL A 120 9.08 0.56 -8.61
C VAL A 120 7.75 0.00 -9.09
N PHE A 121 6.78 -0.07 -8.18
CA PHE A 121 5.40 -0.45 -8.49
C PHE A 121 4.77 0.57 -9.45
N THR A 122 4.17 0.11 -10.55
CA THR A 122 3.65 1.00 -11.59
C THR A 122 2.13 1.08 -11.65
N GLU A 123 1.63 2.07 -12.39
CA GLU A 123 0.21 2.25 -12.68
C GLU A 123 -0.36 1.05 -13.45
N GLU A 124 0.41 0.48 -14.38
CA GLU A 124 0.02 -0.72 -15.12
C GLU A 124 -0.11 -1.96 -14.22
N GLU A 125 0.79 -2.12 -13.25
CA GLU A 125 0.71 -3.21 -12.26
C GLU A 125 -0.51 -3.02 -11.34
N LEU A 126 -0.79 -1.79 -10.90
CA LEU A 126 -2.01 -1.47 -10.14
C LEU A 126 -3.28 -1.79 -10.92
N ALA A 127 -3.33 -1.40 -12.20
CA ALA A 127 -4.47 -1.68 -13.06
C ALA A 127 -4.68 -3.20 -13.26
N GLY A 128 -3.59 -3.97 -13.43
CA GLY A 128 -3.65 -5.42 -13.52
C GLY A 128 -4.23 -6.06 -12.26
N MET A 129 -3.77 -5.65 -11.08
CA MET A 129 -4.30 -6.15 -9.81
C MET A 129 -5.80 -5.86 -9.65
N LEU A 130 -6.24 -4.65 -10.00
CA LEU A 130 -7.67 -4.27 -9.95
C LEU A 130 -8.52 -5.13 -10.89
N GLU A 131 -8.03 -5.42 -12.09
CA GLU A 131 -8.72 -6.31 -13.04
C GLU A 131 -8.84 -7.74 -12.48
N GLU A 132 -7.76 -8.28 -11.91
CA GLU A 132 -7.73 -9.61 -11.27
C GLU A 132 -8.74 -9.72 -10.11
N ASP A 133 -8.89 -8.66 -9.32
CA ASP A 133 -9.86 -8.58 -8.23
C ASP A 133 -11.29 -8.22 -8.67
N GLY A 134 -11.51 -8.10 -9.99
CA GLY A 134 -12.82 -7.82 -10.58
C GLY A 134 -13.32 -6.40 -10.30
N VAL A 135 -12.42 -5.48 -10.00
CA VAL A 135 -12.70 -4.06 -9.81
C VAL A 135 -12.79 -3.40 -11.19
N VAL A 136 -14.01 -3.35 -11.72
CA VAL A 136 -14.27 -2.65 -12.98
C VAL A 136 -14.29 -1.16 -12.72
N GLU A 137 -13.17 -0.51 -13.00
CA GLU A 137 -13.15 0.95 -13.03
C GLU A 137 -13.99 1.44 -14.19
N SER A 138 -14.99 2.25 -13.87
CA SER A 138 -15.72 2.97 -14.90
C SER A 138 -14.73 3.93 -15.53
N SER A 139 -14.12 3.55 -16.67
CA SER A 139 -13.32 4.48 -17.46
C SER A 139 -14.20 5.69 -17.71
N SER A 140 -13.88 6.81 -17.05
CA SER A 140 -14.53 8.08 -17.33
C SER A 140 -14.22 8.39 -18.79
N ARG A 141 -15.27 8.34 -19.62
CA ARG A 141 -15.25 8.81 -21.00
C ARG A 141 -15.05 10.32 -21.04
#